data_AF-A0A1Z9QGJ0-F1
#
_entry.id   AF-A0A1Z9QGJ0-F1
#
_cell.length_a   1.000
_cell.length_b   1.000
_cell.length_c   1.000
_cell.angle_alpha   90.00
_cell.angle_beta   90.00
_cell.angle_gamma   90.00
#
_symmetry.space_group_name_H-M   'P 1'
#
loop_
_entity.id
_entity.type
_entity.pdbx_description
1 polymer ?
#
loop_
_entity_poly.entity_id
_entity_poly.type
_entity_poly.pdbx_seq_one_letter_code
_entity_poly.pdbx_strand_id
1 'polypeptide(L)'
;MQPNGPDATARNEAAGPSRGPIGLLFDLFSNVKFGILLLVLLFVYMSVGSAGVVYPVHPNLLHPDAWTHAQLRQWRNLEMTEFEWFHWWPFNLLMILLCVNMTVTTLRRIPLNTINLGVWMIHTGIITLSLASVYYFATKIEGDAPVARR
;
A
#
# COMPACT_ATOMS: atom_id res chain seq x y z
N MET A 1 -57.33 -38.99 -5.59
CA MET A 1 -56.15 -39.80 -5.19
C MET A 1 -55.16 -39.74 -6.35
N GLN A 2 -53.96 -39.21 -6.07
CA GLN A 2 -52.73 -39.09 -6.90
C GLN A 2 -52.70 -38.21 -8.17
N PRO A 3 -51.53 -37.60 -8.52
CA PRO A 3 -50.34 -37.32 -7.70
C PRO A 3 -49.88 -35.85 -7.75
N ASN A 4 -49.25 -35.43 -6.65
CA ASN A 4 -48.43 -34.22 -6.56
C ASN A 4 -47.20 -34.38 -7.48
N GLY A 5 -47.05 -33.49 -8.47
CA GLY A 5 -45.82 -33.37 -9.23
C GLY A 5 -44.80 -32.54 -8.43
N PRO A 6 -43.59 -33.06 -8.16
CA PRO A 6 -42.48 -32.25 -7.68
C PRO A 6 -41.86 -31.47 -8.86
N ASP A 7 -41.11 -30.41 -8.53
CA ASP A 7 -40.03 -29.86 -9.39
C ASP A 7 -40.35 -28.76 -10.42
N ALA A 8 -41.20 -27.79 -10.10
CA ALA A 8 -41.29 -26.53 -10.87
C ALA A 8 -40.50 -25.35 -10.24
N THR A 9 -39.84 -25.54 -9.09
CA THR A 9 -39.12 -24.48 -8.37
C THR A 9 -37.59 -24.53 -8.52
N ALA A 10 -37.04 -25.47 -9.30
CA ALA A 10 -35.60 -25.75 -9.33
C ALA A 10 -34.86 -25.28 -10.61
N ARG A 11 -35.30 -24.22 -11.29
CA ARG A 11 -34.62 -23.71 -12.52
C ARG A 11 -34.47 -22.20 -12.60
N ASN A 12 -34.21 -21.55 -11.48
CA ASN A 12 -33.66 -20.19 -11.48
C ASN A 12 -32.54 -20.10 -10.44
N GLU A 13 -31.62 -21.06 -10.45
CA GLU A 13 -30.24 -20.76 -10.08
C GLU A 13 -29.70 -19.84 -11.18
N ALA A 14 -30.00 -18.55 -11.00
CA ALA A 14 -29.37 -17.49 -11.76
C ALA A 14 -27.87 -17.72 -11.67
N ALA A 15 -27.28 -18.18 -12.77
CA ALA A 15 -25.87 -18.05 -13.03
C ALA A 15 -25.56 -16.56 -12.84
N GLY A 16 -25.07 -16.20 -11.65
CA GLY A 16 -24.67 -14.84 -11.34
C GLY A 16 -23.72 -14.40 -12.45
N PRO A 17 -23.86 -13.18 -12.99
CA PRO A 17 -23.09 -12.75 -14.15
C PRO A 17 -21.61 -13.05 -13.88
N SER A 18 -21.01 -13.86 -14.76
CA SER A 18 -19.62 -14.24 -14.67
C SER A 18 -18.80 -12.97 -14.62
N ARG A 19 -18.33 -12.58 -13.42
CA ARG A 19 -17.62 -11.33 -13.23
C ARG A 19 -16.31 -11.45 -14.02
N GLY A 20 -16.19 -10.66 -15.07
CA GLY A 20 -14.97 -10.62 -15.88
C GLY A 20 -13.74 -10.25 -15.03
N PRO A 21 -12.53 -10.48 -15.54
CA PRO A 21 -11.28 -10.24 -14.80
C PRO A 21 -11.14 -8.80 -14.27
N ILE A 22 -11.70 -7.83 -15.00
CA ILE A 22 -11.76 -6.41 -14.60
C ILE A 22 -12.65 -6.22 -13.35
N GLY A 23 -13.76 -6.94 -13.26
CA GLY A 23 -14.66 -6.91 -12.10
C GLY A 23 -13.97 -7.43 -10.84
N LEU A 24 -13.17 -8.50 -10.97
CA LEU A 24 -12.36 -9.04 -9.88
C LEU A 24 -11.29 -8.05 -9.40
N LEU A 25 -10.60 -7.36 -10.32
CA LEU A 25 -9.64 -6.30 -10.00
C LEU A 25 -10.30 -5.16 -9.22
N PHE A 26 -11.44 -4.65 -9.70
CA PHE A 26 -12.16 -3.59 -8.99
C PHE A 26 -12.70 -4.05 -7.63
N ASP A 27 -13.06 -5.31 -7.48
CA ASP A 27 -13.49 -5.87 -6.20
C ASP A 27 -12.30 -5.96 -5.22
N LEU A 28 -11.12 -6.37 -5.69
CA LEU A 28 -9.88 -6.35 -4.90
C LEU A 28 -9.52 -4.93 -4.44
N PHE A 29 -9.48 -3.96 -5.37
CA PHE A 29 -9.16 -2.57 -5.03
C PHE A 29 -10.24 -1.86 -4.22
N SER A 30 -11.47 -2.39 -4.18
CA SER A 30 -12.51 -1.90 -3.27
C SER A 30 -12.45 -2.52 -1.87
N ASN A 31 -11.55 -3.46 -1.62
CA ASN A 31 -11.44 -4.13 -0.33
C ASN A 31 -10.67 -3.27 0.67
N VAL A 32 -11.33 -2.88 1.76
CA VAL A 32 -10.73 -2.06 2.82
C VAL A 32 -9.57 -2.76 3.50
N LYS A 33 -9.63 -4.09 3.69
CA LYS A 33 -8.54 -4.86 4.30
C LYS A 33 -7.28 -4.83 3.45
N PHE A 34 -7.44 -4.83 2.13
CA PHE A 34 -6.32 -4.69 1.20
C PHE A 34 -5.68 -3.30 1.33
N GLY A 35 -6.47 -2.23 1.44
CA GLY A 35 -5.97 -0.88 1.73
C GLY A 35 -5.18 -0.81 3.04
N ILE A 36 -5.72 -1.40 4.12
CA ILE A 36 -5.02 -1.46 5.42
C ILE A 36 -3.71 -2.23 5.30
N LEU A 37 -3.70 -3.37 4.58
CA LEU A 37 -2.49 -4.14 4.34
C LEU A 37 -1.42 -3.29 3.63
N LEU A 38 -1.80 -2.56 2.57
CA LEU A 38 -0.88 -1.68 1.85
C LEU A 38 -0.31 -0.59 2.77
N LEU A 39 -1.15 0.00 3.63
CA LEU A 39 -0.72 1.02 4.58
C LEU A 39 0.27 0.46 5.62
N VAL A 40 0.02 -0.75 6.14
CA VAL A 40 0.93 -1.44 7.06
C VAL A 40 2.25 -1.78 6.38
N LEU A 41 2.20 -2.33 5.17
CA LEU A 41 3.42 -2.66 4.40
C LEU A 41 4.24 -1.41 4.10
N LEU A 42 3.58 -0.32 3.70
CA LEU A 42 4.23 0.96 3.43
C LEU A 42 4.85 1.54 4.72
N PHE A 43 4.13 1.47 5.85
CA PHE A 43 4.67 1.90 7.16
C PHE A 43 5.91 1.09 7.57
N VAL A 44 5.86 -0.24 7.44
CA VAL A 44 7.02 -1.11 7.73
C VAL A 44 8.19 -0.78 6.82
N TYR A 45 7.95 -0.60 5.51
CA TYR A 45 8.98 -0.22 4.56
C TYR A 45 9.66 1.11 4.93
N MET A 46 8.87 2.13 5.26
CA MET A 46 9.39 3.43 5.68
C MET A 46 10.16 3.35 7.00
N SER A 47 9.66 2.56 7.95
CA SER A 47 10.29 2.37 9.26
C SER A 47 11.68 1.74 9.12
N VAL A 48 11.79 0.69 8.30
CA VAL A 48 13.07 0.02 8.02
C VAL A 48 14.07 0.95 7.33
N GLY A 49 13.61 1.76 6.37
CA GLY A 49 14.46 2.69 5.63
C GLY A 49 14.93 3.91 6.44
N SER A 50 14.10 4.38 7.38
CA SER A 50 14.33 5.60 8.16
C SER A 50 14.90 5.31 9.55
N ALA A 51 14.16 4.56 10.38
CA ALA A 51 14.56 4.25 11.76
C ALA A 51 15.62 3.14 11.85
N GLY A 52 15.78 2.36 10.77
CA GLY A 52 16.67 1.20 10.77
C GLY A 52 16.10 0.01 11.56
N VAL A 53 16.92 -1.02 11.74
CA VAL A 53 16.57 -2.23 12.48
C VAL A 53 17.55 -2.41 13.63
N VAL A 54 17.02 -2.83 14.77
CA VAL A 54 17.79 -3.23 15.94
C VAL A 54 17.85 -4.75 15.96
N TYR A 55 19.05 -5.31 15.98
CA TYR A 55 19.22 -6.77 16.01
C TYR A 55 20.34 -7.18 16.98
N PRO A 56 20.21 -8.38 17.58
CA PRO A 56 21.23 -8.86 18.49
C PRO A 56 22.46 -9.36 17.72
N VAL A 57 23.64 -8.98 18.19
CA VAL A 57 24.94 -9.45 17.68
C VAL A 57 25.67 -10.36 18.66
N HIS A 58 25.16 -10.47 19.89
CA HIS A 58 25.78 -11.24 20.96
C HIS A 58 24.82 -12.29 21.54
N PRO A 59 25.30 -13.49 21.95
CA PRO A 59 24.46 -14.53 22.54
C PRO A 59 23.77 -14.12 23.84
N ASN A 60 24.41 -13.23 24.62
CA ASN A 60 23.84 -12.72 25.87
C ASN A 60 23.04 -11.43 25.62
N LEU A 61 21.72 -11.56 25.44
CA LEU A 61 20.81 -10.45 25.09
C LEU A 61 20.71 -9.33 26.14
N LEU A 62 21.09 -9.60 27.40
CA LEU A 62 21.04 -8.62 28.49
C LEU A 62 22.32 -7.78 28.60
N HIS A 63 23.34 -8.07 27.80
CA HIS A 63 24.56 -7.27 27.77
C HIS A 63 24.33 -5.97 26.99
N PRO A 64 24.83 -4.80 27.44
CA PRO A 64 24.64 -3.53 26.74
C PRO A 64 25.11 -3.56 25.27
N ASP A 65 26.22 -4.24 25.01
CA ASP A 65 26.80 -4.37 23.66
C ASP A 65 26.13 -5.46 22.80
N ALA A 66 25.05 -6.09 23.30
CA ALA A 66 24.38 -7.15 22.55
C ALA A 66 23.56 -6.63 21.38
N TRP A 67 23.21 -5.35 21.35
CA TRP A 67 22.29 -4.75 20.40
C TRP A 67 23.00 -3.75 19.51
N THR A 68 22.77 -3.84 18.20
CA THR A 68 23.27 -2.86 17.24
C THR A 68 22.13 -2.28 16.43
N HIS A 69 22.27 -1.00 16.07
CA HIS A 69 21.36 -0.28 15.20
C HIS A 69 22.00 -0.17 13.82
N ALA A 70 21.31 -0.68 12.79
CA ALA A 70 21.75 -0.53 11.41
C ALA A 70 20.61 -0.07 10.51
N GLN A 71 20.91 0.84 9.59
CA GLN A 71 19.99 1.19 8.52
C GLN A 71 20.11 0.15 7.40
N LEU A 72 19.02 -0.58 7.11
CA LEU A 72 19.04 -1.64 6.08
C LEU A 72 19.52 -1.13 4.72
N ARG A 73 19.14 0.11 4.41
CA ARG A 73 19.52 0.84 3.21
C ARG A 73 21.03 0.98 3.02
N GLN A 74 21.81 0.99 4.10
CA GLN A 74 23.28 1.10 4.10
C GLN A 74 23.99 -0.26 4.16
N TRP A 75 23.26 -1.38 4.13
CA TRP A 75 23.89 -2.69 4.05
C TRP A 75 24.66 -2.84 2.74
N ARG A 76 25.72 -3.64 2.76
CA ARG A 76 26.66 -3.83 1.63
C ARG A 76 26.01 -4.25 0.31
N ASN A 77 24.84 -4.88 0.36
CA ASN A 77 24.13 -5.29 -0.86
C ASN A 77 23.25 -4.17 -1.46
N LEU A 78 22.95 -3.13 -0.68
CA LEU A 78 22.07 -2.03 -1.05
C LEU A 78 22.89 -0.76 -1.26
N GLU A 79 23.64 -0.32 -0.26
CA GLU A 79 24.48 0.90 -0.29
C GLU A 79 23.75 2.13 -0.87
N MET A 80 22.44 2.22 -0.63
CA MET A 80 21.58 3.25 -1.22
C MET A 80 21.58 4.51 -0.35
N THR A 81 21.31 5.67 -0.93
CA THR A 81 20.96 6.92 -0.22
C THR A 81 19.47 6.95 0.17
N GLU A 82 19.07 7.83 1.10
CA GLU A 82 17.66 7.94 1.51
C GLU A 82 16.75 8.21 0.32
N PHE A 83 17.20 9.11 -0.54
CA PHE A 83 16.51 9.46 -1.77
C PHE A 83 16.30 8.24 -2.66
N GLU A 84 17.34 7.44 -2.90
CA GLU A 84 17.26 6.24 -3.74
C GLU A 84 16.31 5.19 -3.15
N TRP A 85 16.32 4.99 -1.83
CA TRP A 85 15.42 4.02 -1.17
C TRP A 85 13.95 4.41 -1.26
N PHE A 86 13.64 5.70 -1.10
CA PHE A 86 12.29 6.23 -1.25
C PHE A 86 11.89 6.51 -2.71
N HIS A 87 12.78 6.27 -3.67
CA HIS A 87 12.45 6.27 -5.11
C HIS A 87 12.60 4.88 -5.74
N TRP A 88 12.90 3.87 -4.94
CA TRP A 88 13.04 2.51 -5.41
C TRP A 88 11.69 1.92 -5.81
N TRP A 89 11.70 0.99 -6.77
CA TRP A 89 10.47 0.42 -7.33
C TRP A 89 9.49 -0.14 -6.29
N PRO A 90 9.88 -0.76 -5.15
CA PRO A 90 8.92 -1.28 -4.18
C PRO A 90 8.13 -0.15 -3.51
N PHE A 91 8.81 0.96 -3.19
CA PHE A 91 8.16 2.12 -2.59
C PHE A 91 7.14 2.73 -3.56
N ASN A 92 7.57 2.98 -4.80
CA ASN A 92 6.70 3.54 -5.83
C ASN A 92 5.49 2.65 -6.11
N LEU A 93 5.70 1.32 -6.16
CA LEU A 93 4.62 0.36 -6.32
C LEU A 93 3.62 0.43 -5.17
N LEU A 94 4.08 0.40 -3.93
CA LEU A 94 3.21 0.49 -2.75
C LEU A 94 2.41 1.80 -2.72
N MET A 95 3.05 2.92 -3.05
CA MET A 95 2.41 4.23 -3.15
C MET A 95 1.33 4.27 -4.24
N ILE A 96 1.63 3.76 -5.44
CA ILE A 96 0.66 3.69 -6.55
C ILE A 96 -0.51 2.80 -6.17
N LEU A 97 -0.25 1.59 -5.64
CA LEU A 97 -1.29 0.67 -5.23
C LEU A 97 -2.19 1.27 -4.14
N LEU A 98 -1.61 1.99 -3.19
CA LEU A 98 -2.36 2.69 -2.13
C LEU A 98 -3.25 3.79 -2.73
N CYS A 99 -2.70 4.63 -3.62
CA CYS A 99 -3.47 5.68 -4.28
C CYS A 99 -4.63 5.12 -5.11
N VAL A 100 -4.39 4.05 -5.87
CA VAL A 100 -5.43 3.38 -6.66
C VAL A 100 -6.49 2.75 -5.75
N ASN A 101 -6.09 2.05 -4.69
CA ASN A 101 -7.03 1.46 -3.72
C ASN A 101 -7.91 2.52 -3.06
N MET A 102 -7.32 3.62 -2.58
CA MET A 102 -8.07 4.70 -1.94
C MET A 102 -9.00 5.40 -2.93
N THR A 103 -8.57 5.61 -4.18
CA THR A 103 -9.41 6.16 -5.25
C THR A 103 -10.62 5.25 -5.51
N VAL A 104 -10.39 3.97 -5.77
CA VAL A 104 -11.46 3.00 -6.07
C VAL A 104 -12.39 2.82 -4.88
N THR A 105 -11.86 2.72 -3.66
CA THR A 105 -12.65 2.54 -2.44
C THR A 105 -13.52 3.78 -2.18
N THR A 106 -12.96 4.98 -2.33
CA THR A 106 -13.72 6.23 -2.16
C THR A 106 -14.85 6.33 -3.17
N LEU A 107 -14.56 6.13 -4.46
CA LEU A 107 -15.55 6.27 -5.52
C LEU A 107 -16.65 5.19 -5.48
N ARG A 108 -16.32 3.94 -5.11
CA ARG A 108 -17.28 2.82 -5.16
C ARG A 108 -18.02 2.58 -3.85
N ARG A 109 -17.40 2.84 -2.70
CA ARG A 109 -17.96 2.45 -1.39
C ARG A 109 -18.48 3.60 -0.55
N ILE A 110 -18.05 4.83 -0.81
CA ILE A 110 -18.31 5.97 0.08
C ILE A 110 -19.21 6.99 -0.62
N PRO A 111 -20.52 7.05 -0.28
CA PRO A 111 -21.41 8.02 -0.89
C PRO A 111 -21.02 9.45 -0.49
N LEU A 112 -21.12 10.39 -1.44
CA LEU A 112 -20.79 11.80 -1.23
C LEU A 112 -21.95 12.51 -0.51
N ASN A 113 -21.89 12.52 0.82
CA ASN A 113 -22.81 13.22 1.71
C ASN A 113 -22.03 14.01 2.76
N THR A 114 -22.69 14.92 3.48
CA THR A 114 -22.05 15.81 4.46
C THR A 114 -21.32 15.06 5.59
N ILE A 115 -21.80 13.87 5.95
CA ILE A 115 -21.21 13.02 6.99
C ILE A 115 -19.87 12.43 6.51
N ASN A 116 -19.79 12.02 5.24
CA ASN A 116 -18.62 11.37 4.67
C ASN A 116 -17.61 12.35 4.08
N LEU A 117 -17.87 13.66 4.12
CA LEU A 117 -16.95 14.67 3.59
C LEU A 117 -15.56 14.56 4.23
N GLY A 118 -15.46 14.25 5.52
CA GLY A 118 -14.17 14.05 6.19
C GLY A 118 -13.33 12.95 5.54
N VAL A 119 -13.95 11.82 5.21
CA VAL A 119 -13.25 10.70 4.56
C VAL A 119 -12.84 11.04 3.14
N TRP A 120 -13.73 11.71 2.39
CA TRP A 120 -13.39 12.24 1.07
C TRP A 120 -12.20 13.20 1.13
N MET A 121 -12.17 14.14 2.08
CA MET A 121 -11.05 15.06 2.26
C MET A 121 -9.73 14.36 2.58
N ILE A 122 -9.75 13.31 3.40
CA ILE A 122 -8.53 12.56 3.73
C ILE A 122 -7.99 11.85 2.48
N HIS A 123 -8.84 11.12 1.76
CA HIS A 123 -8.40 10.41 0.56
C HIS A 123 -7.94 11.37 -0.54
N THR A 124 -8.69 12.45 -0.80
CA THR A 124 -8.28 13.47 -1.77
C THR A 124 -6.99 14.17 -1.34
N GLY A 125 -6.81 14.45 -0.04
CA GLY A 125 -5.59 15.02 0.51
C GLY A 125 -4.37 14.12 0.28
N ILE A 126 -4.47 12.83 0.63
CA ILE A 126 -3.39 11.84 0.43
C ILE A 126 -3.04 11.73 -1.06
N ILE A 127 -4.04 11.64 -1.94
CA ILE A 127 -3.83 11.55 -3.39
C ILE A 127 -3.17 12.83 -3.91
N THR A 128 -3.65 14.00 -3.48
CA THR A 128 -3.10 15.29 -3.90
C THR A 128 -1.65 15.45 -3.48
N LEU A 129 -1.31 15.15 -2.23
CA LEU A 129 0.07 15.20 -1.73
C LEU A 129 0.97 14.25 -2.53
N SER A 130 0.51 13.03 -2.80
CA SER A 130 1.28 12.04 -3.55
C SER A 130 1.57 12.52 -4.99
N LEU A 131 0.55 13.03 -5.70
CA LEU A 131 0.71 13.55 -7.07
C LEU A 131 1.57 14.82 -7.10
N ALA A 132 1.40 15.71 -6.13
CA ALA A 132 2.19 16.93 -6.01
C ALA A 132 3.67 16.60 -5.74
N SER A 133 3.96 15.60 -4.91
CA SER A 133 5.34 15.12 -4.70
C SER A 133 5.95 14.61 -6.00
N VAL A 134 5.23 13.79 -6.78
CA VAL A 134 5.73 13.31 -8.07
C VAL A 134 6.01 14.48 -9.02
N TYR A 135 5.08 15.43 -9.13
CA TYR A 135 5.27 16.62 -9.97
C TYR A 135 6.46 17.47 -9.50
N TYR A 136 6.58 17.68 -8.20
CA TYR A 136 7.66 18.45 -7.60
C TYR A 136 9.01 17.80 -7.89
N PHE A 137 9.20 16.51 -7.58
CA PHE A 137 10.48 15.83 -7.82
C PHE A 137 10.79 15.64 -9.31
N ALA A 138 9.79 15.54 -10.19
CA ALA A 138 10.00 15.46 -11.63
C ALA A 138 10.44 16.80 -12.25
N THR A 139 10.03 17.92 -11.67
CA THR A 139 10.36 19.27 -12.14
C THR A 139 11.51 19.92 -11.37
N LYS A 140 11.86 19.34 -10.22
CA LYS A 140 12.99 19.77 -9.41
C LYS A 140 14.29 19.49 -10.14
N ILE A 141 15.07 20.55 -10.33
CA ILE A 141 16.45 20.47 -10.81
C ILE A 141 17.34 20.46 -9.57
N GLU A 142 17.95 19.31 -9.27
CA GLU A 142 18.97 19.18 -8.24
C GLU A 142 20.35 19.35 -8.88
N GLY A 143 21.21 20.17 -8.27
CA GLY A 143 22.65 20.13 -8.58
C GLY A 143 23.28 18.93 -7.90
N ASP A 144 24.21 18.24 -8.56
CA ASP A 144 24.82 17.00 -8.05
C ASP A 144 25.38 17.19 -6.62
N ALA A 145 24.83 16.45 -5.67
CA ALA A 145 25.37 16.36 -4.32
C ALA A 145 26.45 15.25 -4.29
N PRO A 146 27.68 15.53 -3.83
CA PRO A 146 28.73 14.52 -3.79
C PRO A 146 28.36 13.38 -2.82
N VAL A 147 28.31 12.16 -3.35
CA VAL A 147 28.15 10.93 -2.55
C VAL A 147 29.53 10.53 -2.02
N ALA A 148 29.74 10.70 -0.71
CA ALA A 148 30.93 10.15 -0.04
C ALA A 148 30.78 8.62 0.07
N ARG A 149 31.39 7.88 -0.87
CA ARG A 149 31.55 6.43 -0.78
C ARG A 149 32.77 6.14 0.11
N ARG A 150 32.64 5.18 1.03
CA ARG A 150 33.70 4.75 1.95
C ARG A 150 34.21 3.38 1.53
#